data_AF-A0A7Y3I8B8-F1
#
_entry.id   AF-A0A7Y3I8B8-F1
#
_cell.length_a   1.000
_cell.length_b   1.000
_cell.length_c   1.000
_cell.angle_alpha   90.00
_cell.angle_beta   90.00
_cell.angle_gamma   90.00
#
_symmetry.space_group_name_H-M   'P 1'
#
loop_
_entity.id
_entity.type
_entity.pdbx_description
1 polymer ?
#
loop_
_entity_poly.entity_id
_entity_poly.type
_entity_poly.pdbx_seq_one_letter_code
_entity_poly.pdbx_strand_id
1 'polypeptide(L)'
;MEAEQFPNAMDHQIGGLRDLFGSLTDEDMVTIKTKVPGGGPAPLGLGIFLGPGKWLTGYRMQLFLYAKAAGNPDIGTANCWAGVDPRPK
;
A
#
# COMPACT_ATOMS: atom_id res chain seq x y z
N MET A 1 9.53 -1.63 16.50
CA MET A 1 9.31 -2.86 15.72
C MET A 1 10.65 -3.16 15.10
N GLU A 2 11.18 -4.35 15.36
CA GLU A 2 12.44 -4.77 14.76
C GLU A 2 12.20 -5.08 13.27
N ALA A 3 13.25 -4.94 12.44
CA ALA A 3 13.11 -5.09 10.98
C ALA A 3 12.59 -6.49 10.58
N GLU A 4 12.96 -7.51 11.34
CA GLU A 4 12.56 -8.91 11.14
C GLU A 4 11.06 -9.14 11.39
N GLN A 5 10.41 -8.26 12.15
CA GLN A 5 8.98 -8.34 12.42
C GLN A 5 8.14 -7.70 11.31
N PHE A 6 8.78 -6.93 10.42
CA PHE A 6 8.10 -6.19 9.36
C PHE A 6 7.22 -7.08 8.47
N PRO A 7 7.68 -8.25 7.96
CA PRO A 7 6.84 -9.12 7.14
C PRO A 7 5.55 -9.55 7.86
N ASN A 8 5.67 -10.00 9.10
CA ASN A 8 4.52 -10.44 9.90
C ASN A 8 3.53 -9.28 10.16
N ALA A 9 4.05 -8.07 10.37
CA ALA A 9 3.21 -6.90 10.55
C ALA A 9 2.45 -6.53 9.26
N MET A 10 3.10 -6.64 8.10
CA MET A 10 2.46 -6.45 6.80
C MET A 10 1.39 -7.52 6.53
N ASP A 11 1.66 -8.77 6.86
CA ASP A 11 0.70 -9.88 6.73
C ASP A 11 -0.53 -9.69 7.63
N HIS A 12 -0.33 -9.22 8.86
CA HIS A 12 -1.44 -8.88 9.74
C HIS A 12 -2.28 -7.72 9.19
N GLN A 13 -1.62 -6.65 8.72
CA GLN A 13 -2.29 -5.48 8.16
C GLN A 13 -3.07 -5.78 6.88
N ILE A 14 -2.51 -6.59 5.96
CA ILE A 14 -3.22 -6.96 4.73
C ILE A 14 -4.45 -7.83 5.04
N GLY A 15 -4.40 -8.66 6.09
CA GLY A 15 -5.58 -9.36 6.60
C GLY A 15 -6.69 -8.39 7.00
N GLY A 16 -6.37 -7.43 7.87
CA GLY A 16 -7.35 -6.41 8.28
C GLY A 16 -7.89 -5.56 7.13
N LEU A 17 -7.06 -5.24 6.14
CA LEU A 17 -7.52 -4.53 4.94
C LEU A 17 -8.47 -5.38 4.09
N ARG A 18 -8.19 -6.68 3.93
CA ARG A 18 -9.09 -7.59 3.20
C ARG A 18 -10.45 -7.69 3.88
N ASP A 19 -10.47 -7.81 5.20
CA ASP A 19 -11.71 -7.86 5.97
C ASP A 19 -12.49 -6.54 5.84
N LEU A 20 -11.80 -5.39 5.96
CA LEU A 20 -12.40 -4.09 5.77
C LEU A 20 -13.02 -3.93 4.38
N PHE A 21 -12.24 -4.17 3.32
CA PHE A 21 -12.73 -4.02 1.95
C PHE A 21 -13.80 -5.06 1.59
N GLY A 22 -13.73 -6.27 2.15
CA GLY A 22 -14.77 -7.29 1.98
C GLY A 22 -16.11 -6.92 2.62
N SER A 23 -16.10 -6.01 3.59
CA SER A 23 -17.32 -5.50 4.23
C SER A 23 -17.95 -4.29 3.52
N LEU A 24 -17.24 -3.67 2.57
CA LEU A 24 -17.68 -2.47 1.87
C LEU A 24 -18.35 -2.82 0.54
N THR A 25 -19.45 -2.13 0.24
CA THR A 25 -20.12 -2.18 -1.05
C THR A 25 -19.69 -1.02 -1.96
N ASP A 26 -19.99 -1.13 -3.25
CA ASP A 26 -19.79 -0.01 -4.18
C ASP A 26 -20.63 1.22 -3.80
N GLU A 27 -21.81 1.02 -3.21
CA GLU A 27 -22.65 2.12 -2.73
C GLU A 27 -22.01 2.84 -1.54
N ASP A 28 -21.37 2.10 -0.64
CA ASP A 28 -20.63 2.68 0.49
C ASP A 28 -19.51 3.62 0.02
N MET A 29 -18.83 3.28 -1.09
CA MET A 29 -17.76 4.09 -1.66
C MET A 29 -18.24 5.49 -2.08
N VAL A 30 -19.51 5.62 -2.43
CA VAL A 30 -20.13 6.86 -2.92
C VAL A 30 -20.86 7.62 -1.81
N THR A 31 -21.55 6.89 -0.95
CA THR A 31 -22.49 7.47 0.03
C THR A 31 -21.82 7.81 1.36
N ILE A 32 -20.89 6.98 1.85
CA ILE A 32 -20.18 7.25 3.10
C ILE A 32 -19.29 8.47 2.92
N LYS A 33 -19.39 9.42 3.86
CA LYS A 33 -18.53 10.60 3.92
C LYS A 33 -17.35 10.34 4.85
N THR A 34 -16.17 10.68 4.35
CA THR A 34 -14.92 10.65 5.11
C THR A 34 -14.22 11.99 5.02
N LYS A 35 -13.19 12.18 5.85
CA LYS A 35 -12.32 13.36 5.79
C LYS A 35 -11.02 13.01 5.11
N VAL A 36 -10.69 13.72 4.04
CA VAL A 36 -9.39 13.58 3.40
C VAL A 36 -8.33 14.28 4.27
N PRO A 37 -7.21 13.63 4.60
CA PRO A 37 -6.13 14.27 5.34
C PRO A 37 -5.59 15.49 4.58
N GLY A 38 -5.55 16.66 5.24
CA GLY A 38 -5.17 17.92 4.60
C GLY A 38 -6.23 18.50 3.65
N GLY A 39 -7.41 17.89 3.56
CA GLY A 39 -8.52 18.32 2.71
C GLY A 39 -9.86 18.41 3.44
N GLY A 40 -10.94 18.53 2.67
CA GLY A 40 -12.31 18.59 3.15
C GLY A 40 -13.01 17.23 3.19
N PRO A 41 -14.32 17.21 3.51
CA PRO A 41 -15.16 16.03 3.40
C PRO A 41 -15.22 15.51 1.94
N ALA A 42 -15.18 14.19 1.76
CA ALA A 42 -15.26 13.53 0.47
C ALA A 42 -16.00 12.19 0.57
N PRO A 43 -16.52 11.63 -0.55
CA PRO A 43 -16.93 10.23 -0.60
C PRO A 43 -15.79 9.28 -0.17
N LEU A 44 -16.14 8.16 0.47
CA LEU A 44 -15.18 7.19 0.99
C LEU A 44 -14.19 6.71 -0.07
N GLY A 45 -14.67 6.35 -1.27
CA GLY A 45 -13.80 5.87 -2.36
C GLY A 45 -12.75 6.91 -2.77
N LEU A 46 -13.15 8.18 -2.85
CA LEU A 46 -12.21 9.27 -3.13
C LEU A 46 -11.21 9.47 -1.98
N GLY A 47 -11.67 9.36 -0.74
CA GLY A 47 -10.81 9.46 0.44
C GLY A 47 -9.76 8.34 0.51
N ILE A 48 -10.14 7.10 0.18
CA ILE A 48 -9.22 5.96 0.10
C ILE A 48 -8.16 6.21 -0.97
N PHE A 49 -8.56 6.70 -2.15
CA PHE A 49 -7.61 6.99 -3.22
C PHE A 49 -6.66 8.14 -2.89
N LEU A 50 -7.19 9.29 -2.44
CA LEU A 50 -6.39 10.49 -2.15
C LEU A 50 -5.51 10.36 -0.91
N GLY A 51 -5.85 9.46 0.02
CA GLY A 51 -5.04 9.13 1.19
C GLY A 51 -4.22 7.85 0.97
N PRO A 52 -4.61 6.73 1.60
CA PRO A 52 -3.78 5.54 1.66
C PRO A 52 -3.41 4.96 0.29
N GLY A 53 -4.29 5.00 -0.72
CA GLY A 53 -3.98 4.49 -2.06
C GLY A 53 -2.78 5.20 -2.69
N LYS A 54 -2.75 6.53 -2.62
CA LYS A 54 -1.63 7.34 -3.09
C LYS A 54 -0.37 7.14 -2.23
N TRP A 55 -0.50 7.17 -0.91
CA TRP A 55 0.64 7.17 0.00
C TRP A 55 1.34 5.82 0.07
N LEU A 56 0.60 4.73 0.19
CA LEU A 56 1.18 3.38 0.26
C LEU A 56 1.94 3.05 -1.03
N THR A 57 1.40 3.44 -2.18
CA THR A 57 2.08 3.29 -3.47
C THR A 57 3.40 4.07 -3.48
N GLY A 58 3.37 5.35 -3.08
CA GLY A 58 4.57 6.20 -3.01
C GLY A 58 5.64 5.68 -2.05
N TYR A 59 5.24 5.31 -0.82
CA TYR A 59 6.17 4.81 0.19
C TYR A 59 6.76 3.45 -0.16
N ARG A 60 6.00 2.55 -0.80
CA ARG A 60 6.54 1.30 -1.35
C ARG A 60 7.64 1.57 -2.37
N MET A 61 7.40 2.49 -3.31
CA MET A 61 8.40 2.84 -4.33
C MET A 61 9.64 3.48 -3.70
N GLN A 62 9.45 4.38 -2.72
CA GLN A 62 10.55 4.99 -1.99
C GLN A 62 11.41 3.95 -1.25
N LEU A 63 10.77 2.98 -0.57
CA LEU A 63 11.47 1.88 0.09
C LEU A 63 12.28 1.04 -0.90
N PHE A 64 11.71 0.73 -2.07
CA PHE A 64 12.44 0.02 -3.13
C PHE A 64 13.68 0.80 -3.58
N LEU A 65 13.56 2.12 -3.81
CA LEU A 65 14.69 2.96 -4.24
C LEU A 65 15.79 2.99 -3.19
N TYR A 66 15.44 3.05 -1.90
CA TYR A 66 16.41 2.99 -0.81
C TYR A 66 17.11 1.63 -0.72
N ALA A 67 16.36 0.54 -0.80
CA ALA A 67 16.95 -0.80 -0.83
C ALA A 67 17.90 -0.99 -2.03
N LYS A 68 17.55 -0.42 -3.20
CA LYS A 68 18.40 -0.49 -4.39
C LYS A 68 19.66 0.36 -4.25
N ALA A 69 19.52 1.57 -3.72
CA ALA A 69 20.64 2.48 -3.46
C ALA A 69 21.61 1.93 -2.41
N ALA A 70 21.12 1.14 -1.45
CA ALA A 70 21.94 0.42 -0.47
C ALA A 70 22.74 -0.76 -1.06
N GLY A 71 22.63 -1.01 -2.38
CA GLY A 71 23.41 -2.02 -3.08
C GLY A 71 22.79 -3.42 -3.09
N ASN A 72 21.49 -3.56 -2.79
CA ASN A 72 20.82 -4.87 -2.83
C ASN A 72 20.76 -5.40 -4.29
N PRO A 73 21.47 -6.52 -4.59
CA PRO A 73 21.52 -7.07 -5.94
C PRO A 73 20.30 -7.94 -6.29
N ASP A 74 19.57 -8.42 -5.28
CA ASP A 74 18.49 -9.40 -5.42
C ASP A 74 17.18 -8.78 -5.91
N ILE A 75 17.04 -7.45 -5.75
CA ILE A 75 15.86 -6.72 -6.22
C ILE A 75 16.11 -6.02 -7.56
N GLY A 76 15.11 -6.07 -8.44
CA GLY A 76 15.13 -5.46 -9.76
C GLY A 76 13.90 -4.60 -10.04
N THR A 77 13.87 -3.99 -11.22
CA THR A 77 12.75 -3.15 -11.68
C THR A 77 11.40 -3.87 -11.62
N ALA A 78 11.38 -5.19 -11.85
CA ALA A 78 10.17 -6.01 -11.73
C ALA A 78 9.58 -6.02 -10.30
N ASN A 79 10.43 -6.04 -9.26
CA ASN A 79 9.97 -5.96 -7.86
C ASN A 79 9.30 -4.62 -7.55
N CYS A 80 9.77 -3.52 -8.14
CA CYS A 80 9.18 -2.19 -7.95
C CYS A 80 7.79 -2.07 -8.60
N TRP A 81 7.66 -2.47 -9.87
CA TRP A 81 6.43 -2.25 -10.63
C TRP A 81 5.41 -3.36 -10.48
N ALA A 82 5.85 -4.62 -10.60
CA ALA A 82 4.97 -5.78 -10.63
C ALA A 82 4.97 -6.58 -9.32
N GLY A 83 5.93 -6.32 -8.41
CA GLY A 83 6.04 -7.06 -7.15
C GLY A 83 6.46 -8.53 -7.35
N VAL A 84 7.16 -8.82 -8.44
CA VAL A 84 7.58 -10.18 -8.80
C VAL A 84 9.09 -10.26 -8.77
N ASP A 85 9.62 -11.34 -8.19
CA ASP A 85 11.04 -11.62 -8.23
C ASP A 85 11.51 -11.88 -9.67
N PRO A 86 12.74 -11.47 -10.01
CA PRO A 86 13.31 -11.81 -11.30
C PRO A 86 13.42 -13.33 -11.43
N ARG A 87 13.16 -13.86 -12.63
CA ARG A 87 13.39 -15.28 -12.91
C ARG A 87 14.87 -15.61 -12.66
N PRO A 88 15.18 -16.76 -12.03
CA PRO A 88 16.55 -17.22 -11.92
C PRO A 88 17.18 -17.31 -13.31
N LYS A 89 18.43 -16.88 -13.44
CA LYS A 89 19.21 -17.09 -14.66
C LYS A 89 19.71 -18.53 -14.74
#